data_AF-A0A367J4N3-F1
#
_entry.id   AF-A0A367J4N3-F1
#
_cell.length_a   1.000
_cell.length_b   1.000
_cell.length_c   1.000
_cell.angle_alpha   90.00
_cell.angle_beta   90.00
_cell.angle_gamma   90.00
#
_symmetry.space_group_name_H-M   'P 1'
#
loop_
_entity.id
_entity.type
_entity.pdbx_description
1 polymer ?
#
loop_
_entity_poly.entity_id
_entity_poly.type
_entity_poly.pdbx_seq_one_letter_code
_entity_poly.pdbx_strand_id
1 'polypeptide(L)' 'MPTTVQPSITAHVHPLVLLSATDHYNRVAKDTKKRVVGVLLGQNKGKTVNISNSFAVPFEEDEKDPS' A
#
# COMPACT_ATOMS: atom_id res chain seq x y z
N MET A 1 -9.43 9.47 27.66
CA MET A 1 -9.30 8.99 26.27
C MET A 1 -9.82 7.57 26.23
N PRO A 2 -10.86 7.24 25.45
CA PRO A 2 -11.31 5.87 25.34
C PRO A 2 -10.25 5.06 24.58
N THR A 3 -9.61 4.12 25.25
CA THR A 3 -8.73 3.12 24.63
C THR A 3 -9.61 2.06 24.00
N THR A 4 -10.02 2.29 22.75
CA THR A 4 -10.63 1.25 21.92
C THR A 4 -9.56 0.19 21.69
N VAL A 5 -9.75 -1.00 22.30
CA VAL A 5 -8.97 -2.20 21.98
C VAL A 5 -9.19 -2.54 20.51
N GLN A 6 -8.27 -2.09 19.65
CA GLN A 6 -8.27 -2.45 18.25
C GLN A 6 -7.91 -3.94 18.13
N PRO A 7 -8.67 -4.73 17.36
CA PRO A 7 -8.30 -6.11 17.10
C PRO A 7 -6.92 -6.12 16.42
N SER A 8 -5.97 -6.81 17.03
CA SER A 8 -4.63 -6.97 16.47
C SER A 8 -4.69 -7.90 15.25
N ILE A 9 -4.40 -7.33 14.07
CA ILE A 9 -4.30 -8.06 12.80
C ILE A 9 -2.82 -8.22 12.48
N THR A 10 -2.38 -9.44 12.21
CA THR A 10 -1.01 -9.73 11.77
C THR A 10 -0.95 -9.74 10.25
N ALA A 11 -0.17 -8.84 9.65
CA ALA A 11 0.06 -8.80 8.21
C ALA A 11 1.40 -9.46 7.86
N HIS A 12 1.38 -10.46 6.99
CA HIS A 12 2.58 -11.03 6.38
C HIS A 12 2.73 -10.47 4.97
N VAL A 13 3.85 -9.81 4.71
CA VAL A 13 4.14 -9.20 3.40
C VAL A 13 5.19 -10.03 2.69
N HIS A 14 4.90 -10.47 1.47
CA HIS A 14 5.88 -11.14 0.64
C HIS A 14 6.91 -10.12 0.08
N PRO A 15 8.22 -10.46 0.01
CA PRO A 15 9.26 -9.53 -0.45
C PRO A 15 9.02 -8.95 -1.85
N LEU A 16 8.38 -9.72 -2.74
CA LEU A 16 8.00 -9.28 -4.09
C LEU A 16 7.13 -8.01 -4.09
N VAL A 17 6.27 -7.87 -3.08
CA VAL A 17 5.34 -6.74 -2.94
C VAL A 17 6.10 -5.44 -2.65
N LEU A 18 7.09 -5.49 -1.76
CA LEU A 18 7.95 -4.33 -1.49
C LEU A 18 8.74 -3.94 -2.74
N LEU A 19 9.34 -4.92 -3.42
CA LEU A 19 10.07 -4.67 -4.66
C LEU A 19 9.18 -4.01 -5.71
N SER A 20 7.95 -4.52 -5.89
CA SER A 20 6.99 -3.95 -6.84
C SER A 20 6.55 -2.53 -6.47
N ALA A 21 6.37 -2.23 -5.19
CA ALA A 21 5.99 -0.89 -4.73
C ALA A 21 7.13 0.11 -4.95
N THR A 22 8.36 -0.28 -4.60
CA THR A 22 9.55 0.56 -4.80
C THR A 22 9.87 0.77 -6.28
N ASP A 23 9.74 -0.27 -7.12
CA ASP A 23 9.90 -0.13 -8.57
C ASP A 23 8.86 0.84 -9.15
N HIS A 24 7.60 0.70 -8.74
CA HIS A 24 6.54 1.59 -9.23
C HIS A 24 6.79 3.06 -8.85
N TYR A 25 7.19 3.32 -7.60
CA TYR A 25 7.62 4.66 -7.18
C TYR A 25 8.79 5.18 -8.02
N ASN A 26 9.81 4.34 -8.23
CA ASN A 26 10.99 4.71 -9.01
C ASN A 26 10.68 5.02 -10.49
N ARG A 27 9.62 4.45 -11.05
CA ARG A 27 9.23 4.67 -12.44
C ARG A 27 8.34 5.90 -12.64
N VAL A 28 7.48 6.21 -11.68
CA VAL A 28 6.42 7.22 -11.84
C VAL A 28 6.71 8.51 -11.09
N ALA A 29 7.26 8.41 -9.89
CA ALA A 29 7.36 9.53 -8.96
C ALA A 29 8.78 9.87 -8.54
N LYS A 30 9.79 9.15 -9.06
CA LYS A 30 11.20 9.43 -8.76
C LYS A 30 11.54 10.88 -9.09
N ASP A 31 12.16 11.55 -8.13
CA ASP A 31 12.53 12.97 -8.19
C ASP A 31 11.35 13.95 -8.33
N THR A 32 10.11 13.47 -8.12
CA THR A 32 8.90 14.30 -8.02
C THR A 32 8.34 14.27 -6.59
N LYS A 33 7.46 15.21 -6.26
CA LYS A 33 6.67 15.17 -5.01
C LYS A 33 5.36 14.37 -5.14
N LYS A 34 5.16 13.70 -6.28
CA LYS A 34 3.91 12.98 -6.56
C LYS A 34 3.82 11.70 -5.71
N ARG A 35 2.65 11.42 -5.17
CA ARG A 35 2.32 10.17 -4.50
C ARG A 35 1.95 9.11 -5.53
N VAL A 36 2.34 7.86 -5.25
CA VAL A 36 1.88 6.70 -5.99
C VAL A 36 0.90 5.91 -5.14
N VAL A 37 -0.11 5.33 -5.78
CA VAL A 37 -1.09 4.48 -5.11
C VAL A 37 -1.15 3.13 -5.79
N GLY A 38 -1.53 2.13 -5.02
CA GLY A 38 -1.64 0.77 -5.49
C GLY A 38 -2.55 -0.05 -4.59
N VAL A 39 -2.94 -1.21 -5.09
CA VAL A 39 -3.77 -2.17 -4.36
C VAL A 39 -2.92 -3.36 -3.92
N LEU A 40 -3.14 -3.82 -2.69
CA LEU A 40 -2.54 -5.04 -2.17
C LEU A 40 -3.48 -6.21 -2.41
N LEU A 41 -2.94 -7.30 -2.92
CA LEU A 41 -3.67 -8.53 -3.22
C LEU A 41 -3.13 -9.66 -2.35
N GLY A 42 -4.05 -10.49 -1.86
CA GLY A 42 -3.68 -11.51 -0.89
C GLY A 42 -4.85 -12.29 -0.35
N GLN A 43 -4.59 -13.02 0.74
CA GLN A 43 -5.56 -13.85 1.42
C GLN A 43 -5.79 -13.32 2.84
N ASN A 44 -7.05 -13.10 3.20
CA ASN A 44 -7.45 -12.80 4.56
C ASN A 44 -7.84 -14.11 5.29
N LYS A 45 -7.13 -14.44 6.36
CA LYS A 45 -7.39 -15.58 7.25
C LYS A 45 -7.77 -15.07 8.65
N GLY A 46 -8.83 -14.27 8.73
CA GLY A 46 -9.41 -13.78 9.98
C GLY A 46 -8.52 -12.74 10.67
N LYS A 47 -7.62 -13.20 11.55
CA LYS A 47 -6.66 -12.33 12.27
C LYS A 47 -5.32 -12.18 11.54
N THR A 48 -5.11 -12.96 10.48
CA THR A 48 -3.86 -12.95 9.71
C THR A 48 -4.16 -12.60 8.27
N VAL A 49 -3.50 -11.57 7.73
CA VAL A 49 -3.59 -11.20 6.32
C VAL A 49 -2.26 -11.54 5.66
N ASN A 50 -2.28 -12.36 4.61
CA ASN A 50 -1.11 -12.64 3.80
C ASN A 50 -1.19 -11.85 2.50
N ILE A 51 -0.22 -10.99 2.26
CA ILE A 51 -0.13 -10.11 1.10
C ILE A 51 0.88 -10.74 0.15
N SER A 52 0.36 -11.34 -0.93
CA SER A 52 1.14 -12.12 -1.89
C SER A 52 1.51 -11.33 -3.14
N ASN A 53 0.72 -10.31 -3.49
CA ASN A 53 0.95 -9.49 -4.68
C ASN A 53 0.49 -8.04 -4.47
N SER A 54 0.90 -7.14 -5.36
CA SER A 54 0.40 -5.77 -5.44
C SER A 54 0.21 -5.34 -6.89
N PHE A 55 -0.68 -4.38 -7.12
CA PHE A 55 -0.88 -3.79 -8.42
C PHE A 55 -0.83 -2.27 -8.32
N ALA A 56 -0.08 -1.66 -9.22
CA ALA A 56 0.02 -0.22 -9.34
C ALA A 56 -1.26 0.36 -9.96
N VAL A 57 -1.81 1.39 -9.35
CA VAL A 57 -2.99 2.09 -9.86
C VAL A 57 -2.55 3.45 -10.40
N PRO A 58 -2.92 3.81 -11.64
CA PRO A 58 -2.62 5.14 -12.16
C PRO A 58 -3.32 6.18 -11.28
N PHE A 59 -2.53 7.05 -10.68
CA PHE A 59 -3.00 8.15 -9.86
C PHE A 59 -2.27 9.41 -10.28
N GLU A 60 -3.04 10.41 -10.66
CA GLU A 60 -2.55 11.75 -10.88
C GLU A 60 -2.86 12.53 -9.60
N GLU A 61 -1.83 12.87 -8.85
CA GLU A 61 -1.99 13.75 -7.70
C GLU A 61 -2.34 15.15 -8.20
N ASP A 62 -3.58 15.56 -8.00
CA ASP A 62 -4.03 16.92 -8.30
C ASP A 62 -3.67 17.83 -7.12
N GLU A 63 -2.76 18.79 -7.32
CA GLU A 63 -2.31 19.71 -6.26
C GLU A 63 -3.44 20.59 -5.71
N LYS A 64 -4.58 20.66 -6.42
CA LYS A 64 -5.75 21.46 -6.01
C LYS A 64 -6.73 20.74 -5.10
N ASP A 65 -6.65 19.42 -4.96
CA ASP A 65 -7.52 18.66 -4.06
C ASP A 65 -6.69 17.68 -3.23
N PRO A 66 -6.13 18.13 -2.08
CA PRO A 66 -5.20 17.34 -1.27
C PRO A 66 -5.89 16.25 -0.42
N SER A 67 -7.13 15.89 -0.72
CA SER A 67 -7.96 14.95 0.04
C SER A 67 -7.49 13.50 -0.07
#